data_AF-A0A3D5H7R3-F1
#
_entry.id   AF-A0A3D5H7R3-F1
#
_cell.length_a   1.000
_cell.length_b   1.000
_cell.length_c   1.000
_cell.angle_alpha   90.00
_cell.angle_beta   90.00
_cell.angle_gamma   90.00
#
_symmetry.space_group_name_H-M   'P 1'
#
loop_
_entity.id
_entity.type
_entity.pdbx_description
1 polymer ?
#
loop_
_entity_poly.entity_id
_entity_poly.type
_entity_poly.pdbx_seq_one_letter_code
_entity_poly.pdbx_strand_id
1 'polypeptide(L)'
;MRDRLRKVWHYLAAFAIIFEGIDELDQAGRNWSFILLCWIAAAVIIAVTILHSRVKMYASFLETLIYLLEGIVCGSIGFLAIEEGKTGLPYVWFVAAILCLSATGIQLFRSRSQHRASRTVGAP
;
A
#
# COMPACT_ATOMS: atom_id res chain seq x y z
N MET A 1 -21.18 1.69 -1.24
CA MET A 1 -20.58 3.02 -0.95
C MET A 1 -19.17 2.90 -0.39
N ARG A 2 -18.93 2.03 0.61
CA ARG A 2 -17.59 1.70 1.16
C ARG A 2 -16.54 1.36 0.10
N ASP A 3 -16.87 0.51 -0.87
CA ASP A 3 -15.92 0.11 -1.92
C ASP A 3 -15.52 1.26 -2.87
N ARG A 4 -16.42 2.22 -3.10
CA ARG A 4 -16.09 3.41 -3.91
C ARG A 4 -15.15 4.33 -3.16
N LEU A 5 -15.40 4.56 -1.86
CA LEU A 5 -14.50 5.34 -1.02
C LEU A 5 -13.11 4.72 -0.95
N ARG A 6 -13.00 3.40 -0.74
CA ARG A 6 -11.70 2.70 -0.73
C ARG A 6 -10.92 2.88 -2.02
N LYS A 7 -11.58 2.72 -3.18
CA LYS A 7 -10.93 2.96 -4.48
C LYS A 7 -10.39 4.38 -4.61
N VAL A 8 -11.15 5.38 -4.16
CA VAL A 8 -10.69 6.78 -4.16
C VAL A 8 -9.45 6.94 -3.29
N TRP A 9 -9.41 6.34 -2.10
CA TRP A 9 -8.24 6.38 -1.22
C TRP A 9 -7.01 5.73 -1.85
N HIS A 10 -7.14 4.57 -2.50
CA HIS A 10 -6.02 3.92 -3.17
C HIS A 10 -5.51 4.71 -4.38
N TYR A 11 -6.41 5.35 -5.14
CA TYR A 11 -5.98 6.25 -6.21
C TYR A 11 -5.28 7.49 -5.67
N LEU A 12 -5.76 8.05 -4.56
CA LEU A 12 -5.12 9.20 -3.91
C LEU A 12 -3.72 8.81 -3.40
N ALA A 13 -3.59 7.63 -2.78
CA ALA A 13 -2.30 7.10 -2.34
C ALA A 13 -1.34 6.89 -3.52
N ALA A 14 -1.79 6.24 -4.60
CA ALA A 14 -0.97 6.07 -5.80
C ALA A 14 -0.53 7.41 -6.39
N PHE A 15 -1.41 8.42 -6.39
CA PHE A 15 -1.08 9.75 -6.86
C PHE A 15 -0.02 10.42 -5.97
N ALA A 16 -0.19 10.38 -4.64
CA ALA A 16 0.81 10.91 -3.71
C ALA A 16 2.19 10.26 -3.90
N ILE A 17 2.24 8.93 -4.10
CA ILE A 17 3.48 8.19 -4.36
C ILE A 17 4.12 8.61 -5.68
N ILE A 18 3.32 8.87 -6.73
CA ILE A 18 3.84 9.38 -8.01
C ILE A 18 4.46 10.75 -7.83
N PHE A 19 3.80 11.66 -7.10
CA PHE A 19 4.35 12.99 -6.83
C PHE A 19 5.68 12.92 -6.07
N GLU A 20 5.77 12.08 -5.05
CA GLU A 20 7.02 11.90 -4.31
C GLU A 20 8.14 11.35 -5.23
N GLY A 21 7.80 10.41 -6.12
CA GLY A 21 8.74 9.90 -7.12
C GLY A 21 9.16 10.93 -8.18
N ILE A 22 8.32 11.95 -8.44
CA ILE A 22 8.66 13.08 -9.33
C ILE A 22 9.54 14.10 -8.60
N ASP A 23 9.24 14.44 -7.34
CA ASP A 23 10.07 15.36 -6.56
C ASP A 23 11.51 14.84 -6.44
N GLU A 24 11.68 13.52 -6.31
CA GLU A 24 13.00 12.88 -6.27
C GLU A 24 13.74 12.91 -7.63
N LEU A 25 13.03 13.10 -8.74
CA LEU A 25 13.64 13.29 -10.07
C LEU A 25 14.28 14.66 -10.25
N ASP A 26 14.10 15.61 -9.34
CA ASP A 26 14.71 16.94 -9.44
C ASP A 26 15.87 17.16 -8.45
N GLN A 27 16.09 16.23 -7.51
CA GLN A 27 17.13 16.37 -6.48
C GLN A 27 18.54 15.96 -6.95
N ALA A 28 19.56 16.67 -6.45
CA ALA A 28 20.98 16.42 -6.67
C ALA A 28 21.50 15.34 -5.71
N GLY A 29 21.14 14.08 -5.97
CA GLY A 29 21.49 12.95 -5.10
C GLY A 29 20.66 11.70 -5.39
N ARG A 30 20.33 11.50 -6.67
CA ARG A 30 19.20 10.69 -7.12
C ARG A 30 19.26 9.24 -6.65
N ASN A 31 18.36 8.87 -5.72
CA ASN A 31 18.14 7.49 -5.34
C ASN A 31 17.21 6.80 -6.36
N TRP A 32 17.78 6.36 -7.48
CA TRP A 32 17.06 5.65 -8.55
C TRP A 32 16.24 4.46 -8.05
N SER A 33 16.74 3.73 -7.04
CA SER A 33 16.01 2.62 -6.41
C SER A 33 14.70 3.06 -5.77
N PHE A 34 14.67 4.24 -5.13
CA PHE A 34 13.47 4.77 -4.49
C PHE A 34 12.45 5.29 -5.50
N ILE A 35 12.91 5.99 -6.53
CA ILE A 35 12.06 6.41 -7.65
C ILE A 35 11.40 5.18 -8.28
N LEU A 36 12.19 4.16 -8.59
CA LEU A 36 11.71 2.94 -9.23
C LEU A 36 10.72 2.19 -8.32
N LEU A 37 10.96 2.17 -7.00
CA LEU A 37 10.01 1.67 -6.01
C LEU A 37 8.67 2.42 -6.05
N CYS A 38 8.69 3.76 -6.05
CA CYS A 38 7.49 4.59 -6.09
C CYS A 38 6.67 4.33 -7.36
N TRP A 39 7.33 4.31 -8.53
CA TRP A 39 6.67 4.05 -9.81
C TRP A 39 6.07 2.64 -9.88
N ILE A 40 6.81 1.61 -9.47
CA ILE A 40 6.29 0.24 -9.43
C ILE A 40 5.12 0.15 -8.45
N ALA A 41 5.23 0.70 -7.25
CA ALA A 41 4.17 0.65 -6.26
C ALA A 41 2.90 1.36 -6.75
N ALA A 42 3.02 2.56 -7.34
CA ALA A 42 1.89 3.27 -7.92
C ALA A 42 1.23 2.47 -9.05
N ALA A 43 2.03 1.90 -9.97
CA ALA A 43 1.53 1.07 -11.05
C ALA A 43 0.77 -0.16 -10.52
N VAL A 44 1.32 -0.84 -9.50
CA VAL A 44 0.68 -2.00 -8.87
C VAL A 44 -0.61 -1.60 -8.15
N ILE A 45 -0.62 -0.51 -7.38
CA ILE A 45 -1.82 -0.03 -6.68
C ILE A 45 -2.93 0.30 -7.69
N ILE A 46 -2.62 1.01 -8.78
CA ILE A 46 -3.58 1.34 -9.84
C ILE A 46 -4.10 0.06 -10.50
N ALA A 47 -3.21 -0.84 -10.91
CA ALA A 47 -3.56 -2.09 -11.56
C ALA A 47 -4.47 -2.94 -10.67
N VAL A 48 -4.11 -3.12 -9.40
CA VAL A 48 -4.90 -3.88 -8.42
C VAL A 48 -6.23 -3.21 -8.14
N THR A 49 -6.28 -1.88 -8.02
CA THR A 49 -7.53 -1.13 -7.80
C THR A 49 -8.52 -1.31 -8.96
N ILE A 50 -8.02 -1.35 -10.20
CA ILE A 50 -8.82 -1.65 -11.39
C ILE A 50 -9.26 -3.12 -11.37
N LEU A 51 -8.33 -4.06 -11.15
CA LEU A 51 -8.59 -5.50 -11.17
C LEU A 51 -9.56 -5.94 -10.06
N HIS A 52 -9.53 -5.28 -8.91
CA HIS A 52 -10.42 -5.50 -7.77
C HIS A 52 -11.91 -5.37 -8.17
N SER A 53 -12.22 -4.59 -9.20
CA SER A 53 -13.59 -4.50 -9.74
C SER A 53 -14.05 -5.76 -10.48
N ARG A 54 -13.11 -6.52 -11.05
CA ARG A 54 -13.37 -7.70 -11.89
C ARG A 54 -13.25 -9.00 -11.11
N VAL A 55 -12.42 -9.05 -10.08
CA VAL A 55 -12.01 -10.31 -9.44
C VAL A 55 -12.46 -10.34 -7.97
N LYS A 56 -13.75 -10.63 -7.75
CA LYS A 56 -14.34 -10.73 -6.39
C LYS A 56 -13.75 -11.86 -5.55
N MET A 57 -13.23 -12.93 -6.19
CA MET A 57 -12.70 -14.11 -5.51
C MET A 57 -11.42 -13.83 -4.71
N TYR A 58 -10.60 -12.87 -5.18
CA TYR A 58 -9.32 -12.51 -4.54
C TYR A 58 -9.34 -11.13 -3.89
N ALA A 59 -10.51 -10.52 -3.73
CA ALA A 59 -10.66 -9.16 -3.21
C ALA A 59 -9.91 -8.93 -1.87
N SER A 60 -10.02 -9.86 -0.92
CA SER A 60 -9.33 -9.75 0.37
C SER A 60 -7.81 -9.85 0.26
N PHE A 61 -7.30 -10.70 -0.63
CA PHE A 61 -5.85 -10.83 -0.86
C PHE A 61 -5.28 -9.60 -1.56
N LEU A 62 -5.97 -9.11 -2.58
CA LEU A 62 -5.59 -7.90 -3.30
C LEU A 62 -5.57 -6.67 -2.37
N GLU A 63 -6.56 -6.55 -1.49
CA GLU A 63 -6.61 -5.48 -0.49
C GLU A 63 -5.46 -5.56 0.51
N THR A 64 -5.13 -6.77 0.98
CA THR A 64 -3.97 -7.02 1.84
C THR A 64 -2.66 -6.61 1.15
N LEU A 65 -2.53 -6.91 -0.15
CA LEU A 65 -1.35 -6.55 -0.93
C LEU A 65 -1.21 -5.02 -1.06
N ILE A 66 -2.31 -4.30 -1.26
CA ILE A 66 -2.28 -2.84 -1.33
C ILE A 66 -1.83 -2.26 0.01
N TYR A 67 -2.42 -2.67 1.13
CA TYR A 67 -2.01 -2.17 2.45
C TYR A 67 -0.53 -2.49 2.75
N LEU A 68 -0.04 -3.64 2.32
CA LEU A 68 1.37 -3.99 2.48
C LEU A 68 2.26 -3.04 1.66
N LEU A 69 1.92 -2.80 0.40
CA LEU A 69 2.65 -1.88 -0.48
C LEU A 69 2.62 -0.44 0.03
N GLU A 70 1.44 0.07 0.39
CA GLU A 70 1.29 1.41 0.97
C GLU A 70 2.13 1.54 2.24
N GLY A 71 2.17 0.51 3.09
CA GLY A 71 2.98 0.50 4.31
C GLY A 71 4.48 0.54 4.03
N ILE A 72 4.98 -0.27 3.09
CA ILE A 72 6.39 -0.29 2.70
C ILE A 72 6.80 1.07 2.12
N VAL A 73 6.01 1.60 1.18
CA VAL A 73 6.31 2.89 0.53
C VAL A 73 6.28 4.03 1.54
N CYS A 74 5.27 4.11 2.41
CA CYS A 74 5.23 5.13 3.46
C CYS A 74 6.46 5.03 4.38
N GLY A 75 6.89 3.82 4.73
CA GLY A 75 8.10 3.61 5.51
C GLY A 75 9.36 4.11 4.79
N SER A 76 9.47 3.84 3.49
CA SER A 76 10.57 4.34 2.65
C SER A 76 10.57 5.86 2.52
N ILE A 77 9.40 6.49 2.30
CA ILE A 77 9.27 7.96 2.25
C ILE A 77 9.67 8.57 3.60
N GLY A 78 9.21 7.98 4.71
CA GLY A 78 9.59 8.42 6.05
C GLY A 78 11.09 8.35 6.31
N PHE A 79 11.75 7.30 5.82
CA PHE A 79 13.21 7.16 5.93
C PHE A 79 13.95 8.20 5.08
N LEU A 80 13.53 8.39 3.82
CA LEU A 80 14.12 9.40 2.93
C LEU A 80 13.94 10.82 3.49
N ALA A 81 12.77 11.12 4.05
CA ALA A 81 12.52 12.42 4.67
C ALA A 81 13.43 12.69 5.89
N ILE A 82 13.91 11.66 6.59
CA ILE A 82 14.96 11.82 7.63
C ILE A 82 16.29 12.17 6.99
N GLU A 83 16.69 11.48 5.91
CA GLU A 83 17.95 11.73 5.21
C GLU A 83 18.00 13.17 4.64
N GLU A 84 16.87 13.68 4.16
CA GLU A 84 16.70 15.06 3.70
C GLU A 84 16.63 16.09 4.83
N GLY A 85 16.59 15.66 6.09
CA GLY A 85 16.51 16.55 7.26
C GLY A 85 15.15 17.22 7.46
N LYS A 86 14.08 16.74 6.80
CA LYS A 86 12.71 17.25 6.99
C LYS A 86 12.24 16.89 8.41
N THR A 87 11.97 17.89 9.24
CA THR A 87 11.45 17.66 10.60
C THR A 87 9.92 17.57 10.59
N GLY A 88 9.35 16.64 11.37
CA GLY A 88 7.89 16.45 11.48
C GLY A 88 7.27 15.54 10.42
N LEU A 89 7.59 15.75 9.13
CA LEU A 89 7.08 14.95 8.01
C LEU A 89 7.33 13.43 8.15
N PRO A 90 8.54 12.98 8.54
CA PRO A 90 8.85 11.56 8.69
C PRO A 90 7.92 10.83 9.65
N TYR A 91 7.54 11.49 10.76
CA TYR A 91 6.68 10.87 11.78
C TYR A 91 5.29 10.57 11.22
N VAL A 92 4.75 11.45 10.39
CA VAL A 92 3.45 11.23 9.75
C VAL A 92 3.52 10.01 8.83
N TRP A 93 4.60 9.89 8.05
CA TRP A 93 4.83 8.76 7.16
C TRP A 93 5.03 7.44 7.91
N PHE A 94 5.76 7.44 9.03
CA PHE A 94 5.90 6.24 9.86
C PHE A 94 4.60 5.82 10.53
N VAL A 95 3.79 6.78 11.00
CA VAL A 95 2.47 6.47 11.54
C VAL A 95 1.58 5.86 10.46
N ALA A 96 1.57 6.42 9.25
CA ALA A 96 0.85 5.85 8.11
C ALA A 96 1.33 4.42 7.80
N ALA A 97 2.66 4.21 7.78
CA ALA A 97 3.25 2.89 7.56
C ALA A 97 2.79 1.85 8.60
N ILE A 98 2.82 2.22 9.88
CA ILE A 98 2.39 1.35 10.98
C ILE A 98 0.89 1.01 10.85
N LEU A 99 0.05 1.98 10.52
CA LEU A 99 -1.38 1.75 10.33
C LEU A 99 -1.66 0.80 9.16
N CYS A 100 -0.99 0.99 8.02
CA CYS A 100 -1.12 0.12 6.85
C CYS A 100 -0.60 -1.30 7.12
N LEU A 101 0.53 -1.45 7.81
CA LEU A 101 1.05 -2.76 8.20
C LEU A 101 0.14 -3.46 9.23
N SER A 102 -0.43 -2.70 10.16
CA SER A 102 -1.40 -3.24 11.13
C SER A 102 -2.67 -3.71 10.42
N ALA A 103 -3.18 -2.94 9.45
CA ALA A 103 -4.32 -3.33 8.63
C ALA A 103 -4.03 -4.60 7.83
N THR A 104 -2.84 -4.70 7.24
CA THR A 104 -2.35 -5.91 6.57
C THR A 104 -2.39 -7.12 7.50
N GLY A 105 -1.84 -6.99 8.71
CA GLY A 105 -1.83 -8.05 9.72
C GLY A 105 -3.24 -8.51 10.08
N ILE A 106 -4.12 -7.57 10.44
CA ILE A 106 -5.51 -7.86 10.80
C ILE A 106 -6.24 -8.59 9.67
N GLN A 107 -6.02 -8.17 8.41
CA GLN A 107 -6.68 -8.77 7.26
C GLN A 107 -6.16 -10.18 6.96
N LEU A 108 -4.86 -10.43 7.11
CA LEU A 108 -4.27 -11.77 7.04
C LEU A 108 -4.87 -12.72 8.09
N PHE A 109 -5.01 -12.27 9.34
CA PHE A 109 -5.62 -13.07 10.40
C PHE A 109 -7.09 -13.39 10.10
N ARG A 110 -7.85 -12.44 9.55
CA ARG A 110 -9.26 -12.64 9.15
C ARG A 110 -9.40 -13.59 7.95
N SER A 111 -8.55 -13.48 6.94
CA SER A 111 -8.57 -14.38 5.77
C SER A 111 -8.17 -15.82 6.13
N ARG A 112 -7.27 -16.03 7.10
CA ARG A 112 -6.94 -17.38 7.61
C ARG A 112 -8.13 -18.06 8.31
N SER A 113 -8.95 -17.29 9.03
CA SER A 113 -10.15 -17.82 9.70
C SER A 113 -11.21 -18.31 8.70
N GLN A 114 -11.45 -17.56 7.61
CA GLN A 114 -12.40 -17.95 6.57
C GLN A 114 -11.96 -19.20 5.79
N HIS A 115 -10.67 -19.34 5.48
CA HIS A 115 -10.15 -20.53 4.80
C HIS A 115 -10.18 -21.79 5.68
N ARG A 116 -10.11 -21.63 7.01
CA ARG A 116 -10.21 -22.75 7.96
C ARG A 116 -11.65 -23.25 8.09
N ALA A 117 -12.62 -22.33 8.10
CA ALA A 117 -14.06 -22.65 8.17
C ALA A 117 -14.59 -23.34 6.90
N SER A 118 -14.10 -22.97 5.71
CA SER A 118 -14.49 -23.65 4.46
C SER A 118 -13.90 -25.05 4.31
N ARG A 119 -12.74 -25.32 4.92
CA ARG A 119 -12.14 -26.67 4.99
C ARG A 119 -12.86 -27.61 5.95
N THR A 120 -13.50 -27.10 7.01
CA THR A 120 -14.24 -27.93 7.97
C THR A 120 -15.65 -28.29 7.51
N VAL A 121 -16.26 -27.52 6.60
CA VAL A 121 -17.60 -27.78 6.05
C VAL A 121 -17.56 -28.65 4.79
N GLY A 122 -16.40 -28.77 4.15
CA GLY A 122 -16.18 -29.59 2.95
C GLY A 122 -15.49 -30.94 3.18
N ALA A 123 -15.39 -31.40 4.43
CA ALA A 123 -14.92 -32.76 4.71
C ALA A 123 -16.12 -33.73 4.59
N PRO A 124 -16.13 -34.65 3.61
CA PRO A 124 -17.14 -35.71 3.53
C PRO A 124 -17.05 -36.68 4.72
#